data_AF-A0A166AQ89-F1
#
_entry.id   AF-A0A166AQ89-F1
#
_cell.length_a   1.000
_cell.length_b   1.000
_cell.length_c   1.000
_cell.angle_alpha   90.00
_cell.angle_beta   90.00
_cell.angle_gamma   90.00
#
_symmetry.space_group_name_H-M   'P 1'
#
loop_
_entity.id
_entity.type
_entity.pdbx_description
1 polymer ?
#
loop_
_entity_poly.entity_id
_entity_poly.type
_entity_poly.pdbx_seq_one_letter_code
_entity_poly.pdbx_strand_id
1 'polypeptide(L)' 'MEDIVLTLFRFVGAFFRMLFQFFIMDIICFGVGWVVSKVFTLGRFPSFTPDEKERDRVSNIGAITLLLFLLAIGVFNSL' A
#
# COMPACT_ATOMS: atom_id res chain seq x y z
N MET A 1 33.41 13.93 -15.51
CA MET A 1 32.21 14.21 -16.32
C MET A 1 31.32 12.97 -16.41
N GLU A 2 31.89 11.81 -16.73
CA GLU A 2 31.16 10.53 -16.82
C GLU A 2 30.53 10.06 -15.50
N ASP A 3 31.23 10.22 -14.37
CA ASP A 3 30.70 9.87 -13.04
C ASP A 3 29.47 10.69 -12.59
N ILE A 4 29.42 11.96 -13.01
CA ILE A 4 28.28 12.85 -12.72
C ILE A 4 27.05 12.38 -13.49
N VAL A 5 27.23 12.00 -14.75
CA VAL A 5 26.16 11.46 -15.61
C VAL A 5 25.65 10.13 -15.05
N LEU A 6 26.55 9.21 -14.67
CA LEU A 6 26.19 7.93 -14.05
C LEU A 6 25.41 8.12 -12.72
N THR A 7 25.85 9.07 -11.89
CA THR A 7 25.17 9.39 -10.63
C THR A 7 23.78 9.96 -10.88
N LEU A 8 23.62 10.82 -11.88
CA LEU A 8 22.32 11.36 -12.29
C LEU A 8 21.37 10.24 -12.76
N PHE A 9 21.84 9.32 -13.60
CA PHE A 9 21.03 8.18 -14.06
C PHE A 9 20.61 7.26 -12.92
N ARG A 10 21.51 7.00 -11.97
CA ARG A 10 21.18 6.23 -10.75
C ARG A 10 20.11 6.92 -9.91
N PHE A 11 20.22 8.24 -9.74
CA PHE A 11 19.24 9.01 -8.99
C PHE A 11 17.86 8.99 -9.66
N VAL A 12 17.81 9.22 -10.97
CA VAL A 12 16.55 9.15 -11.75
C VAL A 12 15.94 7.76 -11.69
N GLY A 13 16.75 6.70 -11.85
CA GLY A 13 16.28 5.32 -11.72
C GLY A 13 15.72 5.01 -10.33
N ALA A 14 16.38 5.48 -9.27
CA ALA A 14 15.89 5.34 -7.90
C ALA A 14 14.56 6.10 -7.69
N PHE A 15 14.43 7.30 -8.27
CA PHE A 15 13.21 8.08 -8.21
C PHE A 15 12.02 7.38 -8.88
N PHE A 16 12.20 6.85 -10.09
CA PHE A 16 11.15 6.07 -10.76
C PHE A 16 10.78 4.80 -9.98
N ARG A 17 11.78 4.11 -9.41
CA ARG A 17 11.54 2.94 -8.56
C ARG A 17 10.73 3.30 -7.33
N MET A 18 11.04 4.43 -6.68
CA MET A 18 10.30 4.95 -5.53
C MET A 18 8.85 5.24 -5.91
N LEU A 19 8.60 5.99 -6.99
CA LEU A 19 7.24 6.27 -7.47
C LEU A 19 6.45 5.00 -7.76
N PHE A 20 7.07 4.03 -8.43
CA PHE A 20 6.44 2.76 -8.74
C PHE A 20 6.11 1.95 -7.47
N GLN A 21 7.01 1.96 -6.49
CA GLN A 21 6.75 1.35 -5.19
C GLN A 21 5.58 2.02 -4.45
N PHE A 22 5.51 3.35 -4.44
CA PHE A 22 4.37 4.06 -3.85
C PHE A 22 3.04 3.70 -4.54
N PHE A 23 3.04 3.66 -5.86
CA PHE A 23 1.85 3.30 -6.64
C PHE A 23 1.39 1.87 -6.35
N ILE A 24 2.32 0.91 -6.33
CA ILE A 24 2.01 -0.47 -5.97
C ILE A 24 1.47 -0.56 -4.54
N MET A 25 2.10 0.12 -3.59
CA MET A 25 1.68 0.10 -2.20
C MET A 25 0.27 0.66 -2.02
N ASP A 26 -0.07 1.75 -2.71
CA ASP A 26 -1.43 2.31 -2.67
C ASP A 26 -2.46 1.31 -3.21
N ILE A 27 -2.17 0.64 -4.33
CA ILE A 27 -3.04 -0.40 -4.90
C ILE A 27 -3.24 -1.56 -3.92
N ILE A 28 -2.15 -2.04 -3.30
CA ILE A 28 -2.21 -3.15 -2.35
C ILE A 28 -3.01 -2.75 -1.11
N CYS A 29 -2.71 -1.60 -0.50
CA CYS A 29 -3.42 -1.10 0.68
C CYS A 29 -4.90 -0.92 0.39
N PHE A 30 -5.26 -0.25 -0.72
CA PHE A 30 -6.65 -0.09 -1.10
C PHE A 30 -7.34 -1.43 -1.39
N GLY A 31 -6.69 -2.33 -2.14
CA GLY A 31 -7.25 -3.65 -2.46
C GLY A 31 -7.50 -4.51 -1.23
N VAL A 32 -6.52 -4.59 -0.32
CA VAL A 32 -6.67 -5.31 0.96
C VAL A 32 -7.77 -4.67 1.79
N GLY A 33 -7.72 -3.35 1.95
CA GLY A 33 -8.72 -2.60 2.69
C GLY A 33 -10.13 -2.78 2.15
N TRP A 34 -10.28 -2.87 0.83
CA TRP A 34 -11.55 -3.09 0.15
C TRP A 34 -12.10 -4.47 0.46
N VAL A 35 -11.29 -5.52 0.32
CA VAL A 35 -11.69 -6.90 0.60
C VAL A 35 -12.07 -7.04 2.07
N VAL A 36 -11.23 -6.55 2.98
CA VAL A 36 -11.49 -6.58 4.43
C VAL A 36 -12.80 -5.84 4.73
N SER A 37 -12.94 -4.62 4.25
CA SER A 37 -14.15 -3.81 4.43
C SER A 37 -15.41 -4.52 3.92
N LYS A 38 -15.36 -5.10 2.72
CA LYS A 38 -16.49 -5.86 2.14
C LYS A 38 -16.83 -7.09 2.96
N VAL A 39 -15.83 -7.82 3.43
CA VAL A 39 -16.06 -9.02 4.25
C VAL A 39 -16.69 -8.65 5.60
N PHE A 40 -16.14 -7.67 6.31
CA PHE A 40 -16.63 -7.26 7.63
C PHE A 40 -18.00 -6.58 7.59
N THR A 41 -18.34 -5.90 6.51
CA THR A 41 -19.63 -5.19 6.37
C THR A 41 -20.67 -5.97 5.57
N LEU A 42 -20.43 -7.25 5.29
CA LEU A 42 -21.31 -8.11 4.48
C LEU A 42 -21.66 -7.49 3.12
N GLY A 43 -20.67 -6.86 2.50
CA GLY A 43 -20.78 -6.24 1.19
C GLY A 43 -21.29 -4.80 1.19
N ARG A 44 -21.65 -4.22 2.32
CA ARG A 44 -22.24 -2.86 2.40
C ARG A 44 -21.23 -1.73 2.16
N PHE A 45 -19.97 -1.93 2.54
CA PHE A 45 -18.89 -0.96 2.39
C PHE A 45 -17.65 -1.66 1.80
N PRO A 46 -16.88 -1.04 0.88
CA PRO A 46 -17.06 0.32 0.35
C PRO A 46 -18.16 0.41 -0.71
N SER A 47 -18.58 1.63 -1.03
CA SER A 47 -19.48 1.92 -2.15
C SER A 47 -18.81 1.49 -3.48
N PHE A 48 -19.59 1.21 -4.53
CA PHE A 48 -19.04 0.72 -5.81
C PHE A 48 -18.13 1.76 -6.50
N THR A 49 -18.40 3.03 -6.26
CA THR A 49 -17.63 4.19 -6.72
C THR A 49 -17.26 5.04 -5.50
N PRO A 50 -16.19 4.67 -4.78
CA PRO A 50 -15.79 5.39 -3.58
C PRO A 50 -15.37 6.81 -3.93
N ASP A 51 -15.81 7.77 -3.13
CA ASP A 51 -15.25 9.12 -3.14
C ASP A 51 -13.78 9.09 -2.66
N GLU A 52 -13.01 10.13 -2.96
CA GLU A 52 -11.58 10.20 -2.61
C GLU A 52 -11.35 10.01 -1.10
N LYS A 53 -12.23 10.60 -0.28
CA LYS A 53 -12.23 10.40 1.18
C LYS A 53 -12.55 8.97 1.61
N GLU A 54 -13.43 8.28 0.88
CA GLU A 54 -13.70 6.85 1.15
C GLU A 54 -12.51 5.99 0.74
N ARG A 55 -11.89 6.30 -0.41
CA ARG A 55 -10.69 5.63 -0.90
C ARG A 55 -9.55 5.70 0.11
N ASP A 56 -9.31 6.86 0.69
CA ASP A 56 -8.29 7.05 1.73
C ASP A 56 -8.60 6.23 3.00
N ARG A 57 -9.86 6.21 3.43
CA ARG A 57 -10.28 5.39 4.58
C ARG A 57 -10.07 3.91 4.32
N VAL A 58 -10.46 3.43 3.15
CA VAL A 58 -10.28 2.03 2.74
C VAL A 58 -8.80 1.68 2.68
N SER A 59 -7.98 2.54 2.08
CA SER A 59 -6.52 2.36 2.03
C SER A 59 -5.90 2.29 3.43
N ASN A 60 -6.32 3.17 4.36
CA ASN A 60 -5.89 3.12 5.76
C ASN A 60 -6.30 1.82 6.46
N ILE A 61 -7.52 1.31 6.24
CA ILE A 61 -7.96 0.02 6.78
C ILE A 61 -7.04 -1.11 6.28
N GLY A 62 -6.69 -1.10 4.99
CA GLY A 62 -5.79 -2.08 4.42
C GLY A 62 -4.37 -1.99 4.99
N ALA A 63 -3.84 -0.77 5.15
CA ALA A 63 -2.54 -0.55 5.76
C ALA A 63 -2.48 -1.07 7.22
N ILE A 64 -3.50 -0.76 8.03
CA ILE A 64 -3.60 -1.26 9.40
C ILE A 64 -3.71 -2.79 9.41
N THR A 65 -4.50 -3.37 8.51
CA THR A 65 -4.65 -4.83 8.42
C THR A 65 -3.32 -5.51 8.11
N LEU A 66 -2.58 -5.00 7.13
CA LEU A 66 -1.25 -5.52 6.79
C LEU A 66 -0.28 -5.39 7.96
N LEU A 67 -0.30 -4.26 8.67
CA LEU A 67 0.56 -4.04 9.82
C LEU A 67 0.25 -5.03 10.95
N LEU A 68 -1.03 -5.29 11.24
CA LEU A 68 -1.44 -6.29 12.23
C LEU A 68 -1.02 -7.71 11.82
N PHE A 69 -1.13 -8.07 10.55
CA PHE A 69 -0.64 -9.37 10.06
C PHE A 69 0.87 -9.51 10.21
N LEU A 70 1.63 -8.47 9.85
CA LEU A 70 3.09 -8.48 10.01
C LEU A 70 3.50 -8.60 11.49
N LEU A 71 2.80 -7.88 12.39
CA LEU A 71 3.01 -8.02 13.82
C LEU A 71 2.70 -9.44 14.31
N ALA A 72 1.58 -10.02 13.87
CA ALA A 72 1.22 -11.39 14.23
C ALA A 72 2.29 -12.39 13.77
N ILE A 73 2.76 -12.28 12.52
CA ILE A 73 3.85 -13.11 11.99
C ILE A 73 5.13 -12.94 12.83
N GLY A 74 5.48 -11.70 13.19
CA GLY A 74 6.63 -11.42 14.04
C GLY A 74 6.52 -12.08 15.42
N VAL A 75 5.35 -12.01 16.05
CA VAL A 75 5.09 -12.65 17.35
C VAL A 75 5.16 -14.18 17.22
N PHE A 76 4.50 -14.77 16.23
CA PHE A 76 4.52 -16.22 16.00
C PHE A 76 5.90 -16.76 15.65
N ASN A 77 6.72 -16.00 14.93
CA ASN A 77 8.10 -16.39 14.64
C ASN A 77 9.04 -16.27 15.86
N SER A 78 8.63 -15.52 16.89
CA SER A 78 9.42 -15.35 18.13
C SER A 78 9.03 -16.31 19.25
N LEU A 79 7.94 -17.06 19.07
CA LEU A 79 7.46 -18.13 19.96
C LEU A 79 8.18 -19.44 19.67
#